data_AF-A0A6L6CUB5-F1
#
_entry.id   AF-A0A6L6CUB5-F1
#
_cell.length_a   1.000
_cell.length_b   1.000
_cell.length_c   1.000
_cell.angle_alpha   90.00
_cell.angle_beta   90.00
_cell.angle_gamma   90.00
#
_symmetry.space_group_name_H-M   'P 1'
#
loop_
_entity.id
_entity.type
_entity.pdbx_description
1 polymer ?
#
loop_
_entity_poly.entity_id
_entity_poly.type
_entity_poly.pdbx_seq_one_letter_code
_entity_poly.pdbx_strand_id
1 'polypeptide(L)'
;MASEQEIVDSPTEWVADHIARYVQSNGEDGHIWQGVPTLLLTTVGKVSGANRRTALIYGRIGNDYVIVASKGGHPTHPLWYNNLVSHPTVRLQVGA
;
A
#
# COMPACT_ATOMS: atom_id res chain seq x y z
N MET A 1 5.19 -11.45 -16.57
CA MET A 1 4.01 -10.58 -16.71
C MET A 1 3.08 -10.91 -15.57
N ALA A 2 3.09 -10.13 -14.48
CA ALA A 2 2.07 -10.31 -13.43
C ALA A 2 0.72 -10.00 -14.08
N SER A 3 -0.20 -10.95 -14.06
CA SER A 3 -1.52 -10.78 -14.63
C SER A 3 -2.19 -9.52 -14.06
N GLU A 4 -2.92 -8.79 -14.89
CA GLU A 4 -3.84 -7.72 -14.48
C GLU A 4 -5.05 -8.34 -13.73
N GLN A 5 -4.76 -9.03 -12.64
CA GLN A 5 -5.80 -9.35 -11.67
C GLN A 5 -6.23 -8.04 -11.04
N GLU A 6 -7.56 -7.88 -10.93
CA GLU A 6 -8.21 -6.78 -10.25
C GLU A 6 -7.52 -6.48 -8.91
N ILE A 7 -7.14 -5.22 -8.73
CA ILE A 7 -6.55 -4.75 -7.48
C ILE A 7 -7.69 -4.49 -6.51
N VAL A 8 -7.71 -5.22 -5.41
CA VAL A 8 -8.68 -5.01 -4.33
C VAL A 8 -8.08 -4.07 -3.30
N ASP A 9 -8.73 -2.92 -3.11
CA ASP A 9 -8.32 -1.92 -2.13
C ASP A 9 -8.68 -2.34 -0.70
N SER A 10 -8.10 -1.63 0.27
CA SER A 10 -8.36 -1.86 1.70
C SER A 10 -9.88 -1.82 1.98
N PRO A 11 -10.42 -2.75 2.77
CA PRO A 11 -11.85 -2.73 3.15
C PRO A 11 -12.17 -1.64 4.18
N THR A 12 -11.15 -0.97 4.73
CA THR A 12 -11.34 0.17 5.63
C THR A 12 -11.70 1.41 4.81
N GLU A 13 -12.92 1.91 4.97
CA GLU A 13 -13.53 2.96 4.14
C GLU A 13 -12.63 4.19 3.92
N TRP A 14 -12.14 4.82 5.00
CA TRP A 14 -11.27 6.00 4.86
C TRP A 14 -9.95 5.70 4.14
N VAL A 15 -9.44 4.46 4.21
CA VAL A 15 -8.25 4.03 3.46
C VAL A 15 -8.60 3.84 1.99
N ALA A 16 -9.77 3.27 1.69
CA ALA A 16 -10.26 3.14 0.32
C ALA A 16 -10.46 4.50 -0.34
N ASP A 17 -11.06 5.47 0.36
CA ASP A 17 -11.25 6.84 -0.12
C ASP A 17 -9.91 7.54 -0.38
N HIS A 18 -8.93 7.35 0.51
CA HIS A 18 -7.57 7.85 0.32
C HIS A 18 -6.93 7.26 -0.94
N ILE A 19 -7.02 5.94 -1.12
CA ILE A 19 -6.49 5.26 -2.30
C ILE A 19 -7.20 5.75 -3.57
N ALA A 20 -8.53 5.92 -3.55
CA ALA A 20 -9.30 6.37 -4.69
C ALA A 20 -8.82 7.76 -5.16
N ARG A 21 -8.68 8.71 -4.24
CA ARG A 21 -8.12 10.05 -4.54
C ARG A 21 -6.71 9.97 -5.10
N TYR A 22 -5.86 9.13 -4.51
CA TYR A 22 -4.50 8.90 -4.99
C TYR A 22 -4.50 8.38 -6.43
N VAL A 23 -5.26 7.34 -6.72
CA VAL A 23 -5.29 6.70 -8.04
C VAL A 23 -5.89 7.62 -9.09
N GLN A 24 -7.00 8.28 -8.80
CA GLN A 24 -7.71 9.16 -9.74
C GLN A 24 -6.88 10.37 -10.15
N SER A 25 -6.08 10.89 -9.23
CA SER A 25 -5.19 12.04 -9.46
C SER A 25 -3.78 11.65 -9.91
N ASN A 26 -3.54 10.36 -10.15
CA ASN A 26 -2.21 9.82 -10.39
C ASN A 26 -1.17 10.20 -9.31
N GLY A 27 -1.60 10.48 -8.07
CA GLY A 27 -0.74 10.84 -6.95
C GLY A 27 -0.56 12.34 -6.73
N GLU A 28 -1.23 13.22 -7.48
CA GLU A 28 -1.26 14.65 -7.17
C GLU A 28 -2.03 14.92 -5.86
N ASP A 29 -3.16 14.22 -5.65
CA ASP A 29 -3.85 14.15 -4.37
C ASP A 29 -3.50 12.83 -3.66
N GLY A 30 -3.51 12.83 -2.33
CA GLY A 30 -3.26 11.65 -1.52
C GLY A 30 -1.78 11.36 -1.26
N HIS A 31 -0.84 11.82 -2.10
CA HIS A 31 0.58 11.59 -1.83
C HIS A 31 1.04 12.19 -0.49
N ILE A 32 0.61 13.42 -0.18
CA ILE A 32 0.84 14.04 1.12
C ILE A 32 -0.42 13.87 1.98
N TRP A 33 -0.31 13.12 3.07
CA TRP A 33 -1.39 12.93 4.04
C TRP A 33 -0.99 13.54 5.38
N GLN A 34 -1.73 14.55 5.86
CA GLN A 34 -1.44 15.23 7.13
C GLN A 34 0.03 15.70 7.25
N GLY A 35 0.61 16.20 6.15
CA GLY A 35 1.98 16.73 6.11
C GLY A 35 3.09 15.69 5.98
N VAL A 36 2.77 14.39 5.84
CA VAL A 36 3.76 13.33 5.63
C VAL A 36 3.54 12.59 4.30
N PRO A 37 4.61 12.10 3.65
CA PRO A 37 4.50 11.43 2.37
C PRO A 37 3.97 10.00 2.53
N THR A 38 3.14 9.58 1.58
CA THR A 38 2.55 8.25 1.49
C THR A 38 2.76 7.66 0.09
N LEU A 39 2.70 6.34 0.02
CA LEU A 39 2.76 5.57 -1.23
C LEU A 39 1.63 4.55 -1.25
N LEU A 40 1.30 4.04 -2.44
CA LEU A 40 0.42 2.89 -2.57
C LEU A 40 1.27 1.62 -2.69
N LEU A 41 1.03 0.67 -1.80
CA LEU A 41 1.64 -0.66 -1.80
C LEU A 41 0.63 -1.67 -2.34
N THR A 42 0.97 -2.37 -3.42
CA THR A 42 0.21 -3.51 -3.94
C THR A 42 0.96 -4.82 -3.68
N THR A 43 0.35 -5.73 -2.92
CA THR A 43 0.87 -7.06 -2.55
C THR A 43 0.02 -8.18 -3.16
N VAL A 44 0.55 -9.40 -3.23
CA VAL A 44 -0.22 -10.60 -3.59
C VAL A 44 -0.76 -11.26 -2.32
N GLY A 45 -2.09 -11.36 -2.20
CA GLY A 45 -2.75 -11.95 -1.04
C GLY A 45 -2.29 -13.39 -0.80
N LYS A 46 -1.65 -13.69 0.35
CA LYS A 46 -1.04 -15.01 0.58
C LYS A 46 -2.01 -16.19 0.53
N VAL A 47 -3.30 -15.94 0.82
CA VAL A 47 -4.36 -16.95 0.78
C VAL A 47 -5.17 -16.83 -0.53
N SER A 48 -5.56 -15.60 -0.90
CA SER A 48 -6.49 -15.38 -2.00
C SER A 48 -5.85 -15.32 -3.39
N GLY A 49 -4.53 -15.11 -3.49
CA GLY A 49 -3.85 -14.81 -4.75
C GLY A 49 -4.14 -13.42 -5.35
N ALA A 50 -5.25 -12.78 -4.96
CA ALA A 50 -5.62 -11.45 -5.45
C ALA A 50 -4.59 -10.36 -5.12
N ASN A 51 -4.47 -9.38 -6.01
CA ASN A 51 -3.72 -8.15 -5.76
C ASN A 51 -4.43 -7.32 -4.68
N ARG A 52 -3.71 -6.92 -3.63
CA ARG A 52 -4.23 -6.14 -2.50
C ARG A 52 -3.47 -4.84 -2.36
N ARG A 53 -4.18 -3.71 -2.37
CA ARG A 53 -3.57 -2.38 -2.27
C ARG A 53 -3.95 -1.65 -1.00
N THR A 54 -2.95 -0.98 -0.41
CA THR A 54 -3.12 -0.12 0.77
C THR A 54 -2.22 1.12 0.64
N ALA A 55 -2.64 2.23 1.24
CA ALA A 55 -1.79 3.40 1.40
C ALA A 55 -0.95 3.26 2.68
N LEU A 56 0.33 3.67 2.64
CA LEU A 56 1.25 3.65 3.77
C LEU A 56 2.09 4.93 3.79
N ILE A 57 2.36 5.46 4.98
CA ILE A 57 3.43 6.43 5.19
C ILE A 57 4.77 5.74 4.89
N TYR A 58 5.68 6.45 4.23
CA TYR A 58 7.01 5.94 3.95
C TYR A 58 8.11 6.95 4.29
N GLY A 59 9.32 6.44 4.51
CA GLY A 59 10.56 7.20 4.53
C GLY A 59 11.52 6.69 3.45
N ARG A 60 12.68 7.32 3.31
CA ARG A 60 13.74 6.84 2.41
C ARG A 60 15.05 6.62 3.13
N ILE A 61 15.80 5.62 2.67
CA ILE A 61 17.22 5.43 2.98
C ILE A 61 17.93 5.23 1.64
N GLY A 62 18.72 6.22 1.22
CA GLY A 62 19.30 6.23 -0.13
C GLY A 62 18.20 6.18 -1.21
N ASN A 63 18.23 5.11 -2.01
CA ASN A 63 17.25 4.86 -3.08
C ASN A 63 16.07 3.98 -2.62
N ASP A 64 16.09 3.48 -1.39
CA ASP A 64 15.11 2.52 -0.89
C ASP A 64 13.93 3.21 -0.21
N TYR A 65 12.75 2.61 -0.36
CA TYR A 65 11.53 2.99 0.33
C TYR A 65 11.39 2.18 1.63
N VAL A 66 11.22 2.89 2.74
CA VAL A 66 11.03 2.30 4.07
C VAL A 66 9.59 2.45 4.48
N ILE A 67 8.91 1.33 4.68
CA ILE A 67 7.55 1.26 5.25
C ILE A 67 7.59 0.53 6.58
N VAL A 68 6.70 0.91 7.51
CA VAL A 68 6.63 0.30 8.84
C VAL A 68 5.34 -0.50 8.94
N ALA A 69 5.44 -1.78 9.33
CA ALA A 69 4.32 -2.67 9.57
C ALA A 69 3.55 -2.36 10.87
N SER A 70 3.21 -1.09 11.07
CA SER A 70 2.40 -0.61 12.18
C SER A 70 0.91 -0.72 11.85
N LYS A 71 0.15 -1.28 12.79
CA LYS A 71 -1.31 -1.34 12.74
C LYS A 71 -1.88 -0.63 13.98
N GLY A 72 -1.40 0.59 14.24
CA GLY A 72 -1.82 1.39 15.40
C GLY A 72 -1.51 0.71 16.75
N GLY A 73 -0.40 -0.04 16.84
CA GLY A 73 -0.04 -0.78 18.05
C GLY A 73 -0.79 -2.10 18.28
N HIS A 74 -1.61 -2.55 17.32
CA HIS A 74 -2.29 -3.83 17.40
C HIS A 74 -1.31 -5.00 17.63
N PRO A 75 -1.64 -6.00 18.48
CA PRO A 75 -0.72 -7.10 18.82
C PRO A 75 -0.40 -8.05 17.66
N THR A 76 -1.08 -7.88 16.51
CA THR A 76 -0.85 -8.69 15.30
C THR A 76 -0.45 -7.81 14.13
N HIS A 77 0.43 -8.35 13.29
CA HIS A 77 0.88 -7.68 12.08
C HIS A 77 -0.28 -7.37 11.11
N PRO A 78 -0.20 -6.28 10.34
CA PRO A 78 -1.15 -6.01 9.27
C PRO A 78 -1.10 -7.10 8.19
N LEU A 79 -2.22 -7.34 7.51
CA LEU A 79 -2.31 -8.44 6.53
C LEU A 79 -1.32 -8.28 5.37
N TRP A 80 -1.04 -7.04 4.93
CA TRP A 80 -0.06 -6.78 3.88
C TRP A 80 1.36 -7.23 4.26
N TYR A 81 1.73 -7.21 5.54
CA TYR A 81 3.02 -7.72 6.00
C TYR A 81 3.10 -9.23 5.77
N ASN A 82 2.05 -9.96 6.12
CA ASN A 82 1.99 -11.40 5.88
C ASN A 82 1.99 -11.74 4.38
N ASN A 83 1.38 -10.89 3.54
CA ASN A 83 1.47 -11.02 2.09
C ASN A 83 2.91 -10.85 1.60
N LEU A 84 3.62 -9.82 2.06
CA LEU A 84 5.02 -9.56 1.71
C LEU A 84 5.96 -10.69 2.10
N VAL A 85 5.78 -11.25 3.30
CA VAL A 85 6.59 -12.37 3.79
C VAL A 85 6.42 -13.60 2.90
N SER A 86 5.21 -13.85 2.38
CA SER A 86 4.94 -14.97 1.46
C SER A 86 5.33 -14.67 0.02
N HIS A 87 5.14 -13.42 -0.43
CA HIS A 87 5.36 -12.97 -1.80
C HIS A 87 6.10 -11.61 -1.78
N PRO A 88 7.45 -11.60 -1.86
CA PRO A 88 8.23 -10.39 -1.62
C PRO A 88 8.17 -9.37 -2.76
N THR A 89 7.74 -9.78 -3.96
CA THR A 89 7.60 -8.88 -5.11
C THR A 89 6.33 -8.05 -4.98
N VAL A 90 6.48 -6.73 -5.06
CA VAL A 90 5.38 -5.76 -4.96
C VAL A 90 5.41 -4.71 -6.05
N ARG A 91 4.31 -3.98 -6.17
CA ARG A 91 4.24 -2.75 -6.95
C ARG A 91 4.06 -1.57 -5.99
N LEU A 92 4.84 -0.52 -6.21
CA LEU A 92 4.72 0.75 -5.52
C LEU A 92 4.25 1.82 -6.51
N GLN A 93 3.36 2.71 -6.07
CA GLN A 93 3.10 4.00 -6.71
C GLN A 93 3.51 5.10 -5.75
N VAL A 94 4.34 6.03 -6.21
CA VAL A 94 4.97 7.08 -5.38
C VAL A 94 4.86 8.41 -6.11
N GLY A 95 4.15 9.37 -5.49
CA GLY A 95 3.85 10.67 -6.10
C GLY A 95 3.14 10.58 -7.45
N ALA A 96 3.09 11.73 -8.12
CA ALA A 96 2.78 11.91 -9.53
C ALA A 96 4.06 11.91 -10.39
#